data_AF-A0A939JDD6-F1
#
_entry.id   AF-A0A939JDD6-F1
#
_cell.length_a   1.000
_cell.length_b   1.000
_cell.length_c   1.000
_cell.angle_alpha   90.00
_cell.angle_beta   90.00
_cell.angle_gamma   90.00
#
_symmetry.space_group_name_H-M   'P 1'
#
loop_
_entity.id
_entity.type
_entity.pdbx_description
1 polymer ?
#
loop_
_entity_poly.entity_id
_entity_poly.type
_entity_poly.pdbx_seq_one_letter_code
_entity_poly.pdbx_strand_id
1 'polypeptide(L)'
;MTDISIETTRVRAAAADTEALSRQVMARLARSLDTSDEVYGAHYGNGWQSPVQLKVCARKWEEHMVGLAKKMGDLSARLRDSADGYDAADAEADSRLRSGLDDLGKA
;
A
#
# COMPACT_ATOMS: atom_id res chain seq x y z
N MET A 1 -11.99 8.13 -29.27
CA MET A 1 -11.43 8.38 -27.93
C MET A 1 -12.30 7.65 -26.95
N THR A 2 -11.80 6.58 -26.35
CA THR A 2 -12.49 5.89 -25.26
C THR A 2 -12.34 6.79 -24.05
N ASP A 3 -13.44 7.39 -23.60
CA ASP A 3 -13.45 8.22 -22.42
C ASP A 3 -13.07 7.33 -21.21
N ILE A 4 -11.95 7.63 -20.57
CA ILE A 4 -11.51 6.86 -19.40
C ILE A 4 -12.30 7.39 -18.22
N SER A 5 -13.44 6.77 -17.93
CA SER A 5 -14.19 7.05 -16.72
C SER A 5 -13.42 6.53 -15.51
N ILE A 6 -12.88 7.44 -14.71
CA ILE A 6 -12.17 7.10 -13.47
C ILE A 6 -13.15 7.24 -12.32
N GLU A 7 -13.56 6.11 -11.77
CA GLU A 7 -14.41 6.06 -10.58
C GLU A 7 -13.57 6.35 -9.32
N THR A 8 -13.32 7.64 -9.02
CA THR A 8 -12.49 8.09 -7.89
C THR A 8 -12.92 7.51 -6.55
N THR A 9 -14.22 7.24 -6.38
CA THR A 9 -14.77 6.56 -5.20
C THR A 9 -14.29 5.11 -5.07
N ARG A 10 -14.27 4.33 -6.16
CA ARG A 10 -13.73 2.96 -6.15
C ARG A 10 -12.23 2.95 -5.93
N VAL A 11 -11.51 3.92 -6.50
CA VAL A 11 -10.07 4.08 -6.29
C VAL A 11 -9.77 4.37 -4.81
N ARG A 12 -10.52 5.27 -4.16
CA ARG A 12 -10.41 5.53 -2.72
C ARG A 12 -10.75 4.30 -1.86
N ALA A 13 -11.76 3.52 -2.23
CA ALA A 13 -12.10 2.27 -1.53
C ALA A 13 -10.94 1.25 -1.62
N ALA A 14 -10.41 1.02 -2.82
CA ALA A 14 -9.26 0.13 -3.02
C ALA A 14 -8.01 0.60 -2.26
N ALA A 15 -7.78 1.91 -2.19
CA ALA A 15 -6.73 2.50 -1.39
C ALA A 15 -6.93 2.22 0.12
N ALA A 16 -8.16 2.35 0.63
CA ALA A 16 -8.45 2.05 2.03
C ALA A 16 -8.24 0.57 2.35
N ASP A 17 -8.75 -0.33 1.51
CA ASP A 17 -8.61 -1.78 1.69
C ASP A 17 -7.13 -2.21 1.65
N THR A 18 -6.36 -1.66 0.71
CA THR A 18 -4.92 -1.95 0.57
C THR A 18 -4.15 -1.48 1.81
N GLU A 19 -4.46 -0.30 2.34
CA GLU A 19 -3.84 0.20 3.57
C GLU A 19 -4.20 -0.68 4.78
N ALA A 20 -5.48 -1.04 4.92
CA ALA A 20 -5.95 -1.87 6.01
C ALA A 20 -5.28 -3.25 5.99
N LEU A 21 -5.20 -3.87 4.80
CA LEU A 21 -4.53 -5.15 4.60
C LEU A 21 -3.03 -5.04 4.91
N SER A 22 -2.35 -3.99 4.42
CA SER A 22 -0.94 -3.74 4.72
C SER A 22 -0.67 -3.69 6.23
N ARG A 23 -1.47 -2.90 6.97
CA ARG A 23 -1.35 -2.77 8.43
C ARG A 23 -1.60 -4.11 9.15
N GLN A 24 -2.63 -4.85 8.73
CA GLN A 24 -2.94 -6.16 9.31
C GLN A 24 -1.82 -7.18 9.07
N VAL A 25 -1.27 -7.21 7.85
CA VAL A 25 -0.16 -8.08 7.48
C VAL A 25 1.08 -7.72 8.28
N MET A 26 1.43 -6.42 8.38
CA MET A 26 2.56 -5.99 9.23
C MET A 26 2.42 -6.45 10.69
N ALA A 27 1.24 -6.31 11.29
CA ALA A 27 1.00 -6.74 12.67
C ALA A 27 1.14 -8.26 12.86
N ARG A 28 0.76 -9.06 11.85
CA ARG A 28 0.93 -10.51 11.86
C ARG A 28 2.38 -10.93 11.65
N LEU A 29 3.09 -10.26 10.75
CA LEU A 29 4.47 -10.59 10.39
C LEU A 29 5.44 -10.39 11.56
N ALA A 30 5.25 -9.33 12.35
CA ALA A 30 6.14 -8.92 13.44
C ALA A 30 6.37 -9.97 14.56
N ARG A 31 5.62 -11.08 14.57
CA ARG A 31 5.79 -12.19 15.53
C ARG A 31 5.69 -13.57 14.87
N SER A 32 5.67 -13.62 13.55
CA SER A 32 5.37 -14.86 12.81
C SER A 32 6.51 -15.89 12.84
N LEU A 33 7.71 -15.47 13.26
CA LEU A 33 8.92 -16.28 13.22
C LEU A 33 9.68 -16.32 14.55
N ASP A 34 9.07 -15.86 15.64
CA ASP A 34 9.67 -15.88 16.99
C ASP A 34 10.17 -17.30 17.37
N THR A 35 9.45 -18.35 16.95
CA THR A 35 9.83 -19.75 17.16
C THR A 35 11.11 -20.15 16.43
N SER A 36 11.49 -19.46 15.35
CA SER A 36 12.77 -19.71 14.64
C SER A 36 13.97 -19.25 15.48
N ASP A 37 13.80 -18.20 16.28
CA ASP A 37 14.83 -17.75 17.23
C ASP A 37 14.98 -18.71 18.41
N GLU A 38 13.89 -19.32 18.88
CA GLU A 38 13.93 -20.38 19.90
C GLU A 38 14.70 -21.62 19.43
N VAL A 39 14.43 -22.08 18.19
CA VAL A 39 15.15 -23.21 17.58
C VAL A 39 16.64 -22.91 17.42
N TYR A 40 16.99 -21.69 17.01
CA TYR A 40 18.39 -21.26 16.98
C TYR A 40 19.02 -21.34 18.37
N GLY A 41 18.39 -20.75 19.38
CA GLY A 41 18.92 -20.74 20.75
C GLY A 41 19.10 -22.15 21.34
N ALA A 42 18.17 -23.06 21.08
CA ALA A 42 18.18 -24.42 21.64
C ALA A 42 19.17 -25.37 20.95
N HIS A 43 19.47 -25.15 19.66
CA HIS A 43 20.20 -26.12 18.85
C HIS A 43 21.53 -25.61 18.26
N TYR A 44 21.81 -24.31 18.35
CA TYR A 44 23.09 -23.75 17.93
C TYR A 44 24.25 -24.33 18.77
N GLY A 45 25.35 -24.70 18.12
CA GLY A 45 26.53 -25.28 18.78
C GLY A 45 26.48 -26.79 19.02
N ASN A 46 25.34 -27.46 18.78
CA ASN A 46 25.21 -28.92 18.94
C ASN A 46 25.74 -29.73 17.73
N GLY A 47 26.64 -29.15 16.92
CA GLY A 47 27.23 -29.80 15.74
C GLY A 47 26.42 -29.68 14.43
N TRP A 48 25.22 -29.09 14.47
CA TRP A 48 24.36 -28.90 13.29
C TRP A 48 24.38 -27.44 12.81
N GLN A 49 24.52 -27.22 11.51
CA GLN A 49 24.46 -25.89 10.90
C GLN A 49 23.03 -25.43 10.55
N SER A 50 22.07 -26.36 10.48
CA SER A 50 20.69 -26.06 10.07
C SER A 50 19.99 -24.98 10.92
N PRO A 51 20.20 -24.85 12.25
CA PRO A 51 19.54 -23.79 13.02
C PRO A 51 19.96 -22.37 12.59
N VAL A 52 21.23 -22.18 12.22
CA VAL A 52 21.75 -20.91 11.69
C VAL A 52 21.06 -20.56 10.38
N GLN A 53 20.95 -21.53 9.48
CA GLN A 53 20.36 -21.31 8.15
C GLN A 53 18.85 -21.04 8.24
N LEU A 54 18.16 -21.73 9.15
CA LEU A 54 16.75 -21.47 9.45
C LEU A 54 16.53 -20.03 9.94
N LYS A 55 17.35 -19.57 10.89
CA LYS A 55 17.29 -18.19 11.40
C LYS A 55 17.54 -17.15 10.28
N VAL A 56 18.53 -17.38 9.43
CA VAL A 56 18.81 -16.47 8.30
C VAL A 56 17.64 -16.45 7.30
N CYS A 57 17.07 -17.61 6.99
CA CYS A 57 15.91 -17.73 6.11
C CYS A 57 14.70 -16.99 6.68
N ALA A 58 14.39 -17.22 7.95
CA ALA A 58 13.33 -16.55 8.70
C ALA A 58 13.50 -15.02 8.63
N ARG A 59 14.69 -14.51 8.95
CA ARG A 59 14.95 -13.06 8.92
C ARG A 59 14.76 -12.45 7.54
N LYS A 60 15.30 -13.09 6.50
CA LYS A 60 15.15 -12.61 5.10
C LYS A 60 13.69 -12.59 4.66
N TRP A 61 12.92 -13.60 5.06
CA TRP A 61 11.50 -13.66 4.76
C TRP A 61 10.75 -12.52 5.46
N GLU A 62 11.03 -12.27 6.75
CA GLU A 62 10.38 -11.19 7.50
C GLU A 62 10.70 -9.81 6.92
N GLU A 63 11.99 -9.55 6.65
CA GLU A 63 12.46 -8.34 5.99
C GLU A 63 11.73 -8.11 4.65
N HIS A 64 11.60 -9.16 3.83
CA HIS A 64 10.92 -9.11 2.55
C HIS A 64 9.43 -8.79 2.69
N MET A 65 8.74 -9.51 3.59
CA MET A 65 7.30 -9.37 3.76
C MET A 65 6.92 -8.02 4.39
N VAL A 66 7.72 -7.51 5.34
CA VAL A 66 7.59 -6.14 5.85
C VAL A 66 7.81 -5.11 4.75
N GLY A 67 8.84 -5.33 3.90
CA GLY A 67 9.09 -4.48 2.74
C GLY A 67 7.93 -4.47 1.74
N LEU A 68 7.32 -5.62 1.49
CA LEU A 68 6.13 -5.73 0.63
C LEU A 68 4.94 -4.98 1.22
N ALA A 69 4.66 -5.16 2.52
CA ALA A 69 3.56 -4.47 3.18
C ALA A 69 3.74 -2.94 3.13
N LYS A 70 4.95 -2.43 3.35
CA LYS A 70 5.26 -0.99 3.20
C LYS A 70 4.95 -0.49 1.79
N LYS A 71 5.40 -1.20 0.75
CA LYS A 71 5.11 -0.84 -0.65
C LYS A 71 3.61 -0.82 -0.96
N MET A 72 2.82 -1.71 -0.36
CA MET A 72 1.36 -1.69 -0.48
C MET A 72 0.77 -0.43 0.19
N GLY A 73 1.30 -0.03 1.35
CA GLY A 73 0.95 1.23 2.00
C GLY A 73 1.26 2.45 1.12
N ASP A 74 2.46 2.51 0.54
CA ASP A 74 2.85 3.59 -0.38
C ASP A 74 1.95 3.63 -1.63
N LEU A 75 1.60 2.47 -2.17
CA LEU A 75 0.66 2.35 -3.29
C LEU A 75 -0.72 2.90 -2.90
N SER A 76 -1.20 2.58 -1.70
CA SER A 76 -2.49 3.08 -1.22
C SER A 76 -2.53 4.61 -1.12
N ALA A 77 -1.43 5.24 -0.69
CA ALA A 77 -1.31 6.70 -0.66
C ALA A 77 -1.39 7.27 -2.08
N ARG A 78 -0.63 6.72 -3.01
CA ARG A 78 -0.64 7.16 -4.43
C ARG A 78 -2.00 7.01 -5.09
N LEU A 79 -2.76 5.96 -4.77
CA LEU A 79 -4.12 5.77 -5.27
C LEU A 79 -5.05 6.87 -4.74
N ARG A 80 -4.92 7.24 -3.46
CA ARG A 80 -5.67 8.34 -2.85
C ARG A 80 -5.33 9.67 -3.52
N ASP A 81 -4.04 9.99 -3.61
CA ASP A 81 -3.56 11.22 -4.24
C ASP A 81 -4.03 11.33 -5.70
N SER A 82 -4.03 10.20 -6.42
CA SER A 82 -4.53 10.16 -7.79
C SER A 82 -6.03 10.42 -7.87
N ALA A 83 -6.84 9.83 -6.99
CA ALA A 83 -8.28 10.05 -6.96
C ALA A 83 -8.61 11.52 -6.65
N ASP A 84 -7.93 12.10 -5.66
CA ASP A 84 -8.09 13.50 -5.26
C ASP A 84 -7.67 14.45 -6.39
N GLY A 85 -6.62 14.10 -7.15
CA GLY A 85 -6.19 14.84 -8.34
C GLY A 85 -7.22 14.86 -9.46
N TYR A 86 -7.94 13.75 -9.68
CA TYR A 86 -9.03 13.71 -10.66
C TYR A 86 -10.22 14.56 -10.21
N ASP A 87 -10.65 14.46 -8.95
CA ASP A 87 -11.75 15.28 -8.44
C ASP A 87 -11.41 16.79 -8.53
N ALA A 88 -10.16 17.17 -8.28
CA ALA A 88 -9.70 18.55 -8.42
C ALA A 88 -9.72 19.05 -9.88
N ALA A 89 -9.30 18.21 -10.82
CA ALA A 89 -9.34 18.52 -12.24
C ALA A 89 -10.79 18.69 -12.75
N ASP A 90 -11.70 17.82 -12.30
CA ASP A 90 -13.12 17.90 -12.64
C ASP A 90 -13.77 19.17 -12.07
N ALA A 91 -13.45 19.52 -10.82
CA ALA A 91 -13.93 20.76 -10.20
C ALA A 91 -13.40 22.01 -10.91
N GLU A 92 -12.14 22.00 -11.36
CA GLU A 92 -11.57 23.08 -12.15
C GLU A 92 -12.25 23.21 -13.51
N ALA A 93 -12.48 22.09 -14.20
CA ALA A 93 -13.18 22.08 -15.48
C ALA A 93 -14.60 22.64 -15.36
N ASP A 94 -15.37 22.19 -14.35
CA ASP A 94 -16.72 22.69 -14.06
C ASP A 94 -16.72 24.20 -13.75
N SER A 95 -15.76 24.67 -12.94
CA SER A 95 -15.58 26.09 -12.64
C SER A 95 -15.32 26.93 -13.90
N ARG A 96 -14.37 26.50 -14.74
CA ARG A 96 -14.04 27.20 -16.00
C ARG A 96 -15.22 27.24 -16.97
N LEU A 97 -16.00 26.15 -17.06
CA LEU A 97 -17.19 26.09 -17.90
C LEU A 97 -18.28 27.05 -17.41
N ARG A 98 -18.53 27.11 -16.10
CA ARG A 98 -19.50 28.07 -15.53
C ARG A 98 -19.07 29.52 -15.76
N SER A 99 -17.81 29.85 -15.53
CA SER A 99 -17.30 31.19 -15.79
C SER A 99 -17.45 31.58 -17.26
N GLY A 100 -17.14 30.67 -18.19
CA GLY A 100 -17.33 30.91 -19.62
C GLY A 100 -18.80 31.13 -20.01
N LEU A 101 -19.73 30.40 -19.38
CA LEU A 101 -21.17 30.61 -19.59
C LEU A 101 -21.65 31.97 -19.06
N ASP A 102 -21.17 32.37 -17.89
CA ASP A 102 -21.49 33.68 -17.30
C ASP A 102 -20.95 34.83 -18.16
N ASP A 103 -19.77 34.67 -18.75
CA ASP A 103 -19.17 35.67 -19.64
C ASP A 103 -19.95 35.79 -20.95
N LEU A 104 -20.40 34.68 -21.53
CA LEU A 104 -21.26 34.68 -22.72
C LEU A 104 -22.63 35.32 -22.47
N GLY A 105 -23.21 35.12 -21.28
CA GLY A 105 -24.49 35.72 -20.91
C GLY A 105 -24.43 37.23 -20.64
N LYS A 106 -23.23 37.79 -20.51
CA LYS A 106 -22.99 39.23 -20.28
C LYS A 106 -22.53 39.97 -21.55
N ALA A 107 -22.28 39.27 -22.65
CA ALA A 107 -21.96 39.83 -23.97
C ALA A 107 -23.23 40.14 -24.77
#